data_AF-A0A2R6FAC5-F1
#
_entry.id   AF-A0A2R6FAC5-F1
#
_cell.length_a   1.000
_cell.length_b   1.000
_cell.length_c   1.000
_cell.angle_alpha   90.00
_cell.angle_beta   90.00
_cell.angle_gamma   90.00
#
_symmetry.space_group_name_H-M   'P 1'
#
loop_
_entity.id
_entity.type
_entity.pdbx_description
1 polymer ?
#
loop_
_entity_poly.entity_id
_entity_poly.type
_entity_poly.pdbx_seq_one_letter_code
_entity_poly.pdbx_strand_id
1 'polypeptide(L)'
;MALRADLGTRTEDEGVRFVFEVANDGNDPEELTFRDAEKADFAVYDKSSEHDSDDPEERWRWSEGRMFAQVLEIERLEPGASSRYEGRWTSPDPGTYLAKATLRAQDRDLETTRAFSIEE
;
A
#
# COMPACT_ATOMS: atom_id res chain seq x y z
N MET A 1 -12.44 -5.45 14.19
CA MET A 1 -11.91 -5.73 12.84
C MET A 1 -11.04 -6.96 12.95
N ALA A 2 -11.29 -7.98 12.11
CA ALA A 2 -10.47 -9.19 12.06
C ALA A 2 -9.21 -9.00 11.22
N LEU A 3 -9.27 -8.14 10.20
CA LEU A 3 -8.15 -7.86 9.33
C LEU A 3 -7.24 -6.77 9.93
N ARG A 4 -5.95 -7.03 9.90
CA ARG A 4 -4.88 -6.09 10.24
C ARG A 4 -4.09 -5.76 8.99
N ALA A 5 -3.77 -4.48 8.82
CA ALA A 5 -2.89 -3.98 7.79
C ALA A 5 -1.53 -3.58 8.38
N ASP A 6 -0.45 -3.98 7.73
CA ASP A 6 0.91 -3.56 8.04
C ASP A 6 1.65 -3.16 6.77
N LEU A 7 2.45 -2.10 6.81
CA LEU A 7 3.21 -1.63 5.67
C LEU A 7 4.69 -1.62 6.04
N GLY A 8 5.47 -2.48 5.40
CA GLY A 8 6.92 -2.41 5.42
C GLY A 8 7.43 -1.50 4.31
N THR A 9 8.40 -0.65 4.65
CA THR A 9 9.17 0.11 3.66
C THR A 9 10.65 -0.26 3.82
N ARG A 10 11.34 -0.47 2.70
CA ARG A 10 12.77 -0.78 2.64
C ARG A 10 13.43 0.04 1.54
N THR A 11 14.41 0.84 1.93
CA THR A 11 15.32 1.53 0.99
C THR A 11 16.31 0.52 0.41
N GLU A 12 16.50 0.59 -0.90
CA GLU A 12 17.37 -0.26 -1.72
C GLU A 12 18.15 0.65 -2.70
N ASP A 13 19.25 0.18 -3.26
CA ASP A 13 20.13 1.01 -4.11
C ASP A 13 19.42 1.66 -5.32
N GLU A 14 18.37 1.02 -5.86
CA GLU A 14 17.63 1.54 -7.02
C GLU A 14 16.23 2.08 -6.65
N GLY A 15 15.93 2.26 -5.36
CA GLY A 15 14.69 2.88 -4.90
C GLY A 15 14.11 2.31 -3.60
N VAL A 16 12.80 2.42 -3.42
CA VAL A 16 12.11 1.96 -2.22
C VAL A 16 11.13 0.85 -2.56
N ARG A 17 11.23 -0.26 -1.83
CA ARG A 17 10.28 -1.36 -1.86
C ARG A 17 9.26 -1.20 -0.74
N PHE A 18 8.00 -1.37 -1.11
CA PHE A 18 6.85 -1.38 -0.21
C PHE A 18 6.30 -2.80 -0.15
N VAL A 19 6.03 -3.28 1.06
CA VAL A 19 5.39 -4.57 1.31
C VAL A 19 4.18 -4.30 2.19
N PHE A 20 2.99 -4.40 1.60
CA PHE A 20 1.73 -4.29 2.31
C PHE A 20 1.24 -5.69 2.68
N GLU A 21 1.15 -5.97 3.97
CA GLU A 21 0.65 -7.23 4.51
C GLU A 21 -0.75 -7.02 5.09
N VAL A 22 -1.68 -7.87 4.66
CA VAL A 22 -3.03 -7.95 5.22
C VAL A 22 -3.18 -9.30 5.88
N ALA A 23 -3.29 -9.31 7.21
CA ALA A 23 -3.41 -10.51 8.02
C ALA A 23 -4.83 -10.63 8.59
N ASN A 24 -5.36 -11.85 8.64
CA ASN A 24 -6.58 -12.16 9.35
C ASN A 24 -6.23 -12.63 10.78
N ASP A 25 -6.27 -11.70 11.73
CA ASP A 25 -6.11 -11.96 13.17
C ASP A 25 -7.44 -12.39 13.84
N GLY A 26 -8.51 -12.57 13.06
CA GLY A 26 -9.80 -13.08 13.53
C GLY A 26 -9.84 -14.61 13.65
N ASN A 27 -10.99 -15.12 14.10
CA ASN A 27 -11.26 -16.55 14.22
C ASN A 27 -12.09 -17.12 13.06
N ASP A 28 -12.58 -16.27 12.16
CA ASP A 28 -13.40 -16.64 11.01
C ASP A 28 -12.67 -16.30 9.71
N PRO A 29 -12.87 -17.05 8.62
CA PRO A 29 -12.28 -16.73 7.33
C PRO A 29 -12.84 -15.42 6.77
N GLU A 30 -11.99 -14.65 6.11
CA GLU A 30 -12.32 -13.35 5.53
C GLU A 30 -12.15 -13.39 4.01
N GLU A 31 -13.16 -12.92 3.29
CA GLU A 31 -13.14 -12.86 1.82
C GLU A 31 -12.85 -11.43 1.34
N LEU A 32 -11.91 -11.32 0.40
CA LEU A 32 -11.50 -10.08 -0.25
C LEU A 32 -11.87 -10.16 -1.73
N THR A 33 -12.82 -9.34 -2.18
CA THR A 33 -13.22 -9.29 -3.58
C THR A 33 -12.58 -8.11 -4.30
N PHE A 34 -11.78 -8.38 -5.33
CA PHE A 34 -11.12 -7.37 -6.16
C PHE A 34 -11.83 -7.24 -7.50
N ARG A 35 -12.07 -6.00 -7.94
CA ARG A 35 -12.79 -5.73 -9.18
C ARG A 35 -11.93 -5.96 -10.44
N ASP A 36 -10.63 -5.88 -10.26
CA ASP A 36 -9.61 -5.98 -11.29
C ASP A 36 -8.30 -6.47 -10.67
N ALA A 37 -7.27 -6.64 -11.50
CA ALA A 37 -5.97 -7.17 -11.07
C ALA A 37 -5.22 -6.24 -10.10
N GLU A 38 -5.65 -4.99 -9.90
CA GLU A 38 -5.13 -4.09 -8.88
C GLU A 38 -5.62 -4.53 -7.48
N LYS A 39 -4.86 -5.38 -6.79
CA LYS A 39 -5.23 -5.81 -5.42
C LYS A 39 -4.92 -4.77 -4.34
N ALA A 40 -3.82 -4.04 -4.52
CA ALA A 40 -3.40 -2.99 -3.62
C ALA A 40 -2.78 -1.84 -4.42
N ASP A 41 -2.90 -0.63 -3.89
CA ASP A 41 -2.24 0.56 -4.40
C ASP A 41 -1.31 1.16 -3.34
N PHE A 42 -0.27 1.84 -3.80
CA PHE A 42 0.67 2.55 -2.93
C PHE A 42 0.82 3.98 -3.43
N ALA A 43 0.64 4.94 -2.53
CA ALA A 43 0.91 6.34 -2.79
C ALA A 43 1.99 6.85 -1.85
N VAL A 44 2.85 7.74 -2.33
CA VAL A 44 3.89 8.39 -1.54
C VAL A 44 3.63 9.88 -1.54
N TYR A 45 3.58 10.45 -0.34
CA TYR A 45 3.39 11.87 -0.12
C TYR A 45 4.64 12.49 0.49
N ASP A 46 4.90 13.74 0.13
CA ASP A 46 5.96 14.52 0.73
C ASP A 46 5.58 14.94 2.15
N LYS A 47 6.50 14.78 3.12
CA LYS A 47 6.29 15.26 4.50
C LYS A 47 6.89 16.63 4.78
N SER A 48 7.63 17.21 3.83
CA SER A 48 8.34 18.49 4.01
C SER A 48 7.47 19.71 3.78
N SER A 49 6.22 19.55 3.34
CA SER A 49 5.31 20.67 3.10
C SER A 49 4.91 21.35 4.41
N GLU A 50 5.70 22.35 4.82
CA GLU A 50 5.33 23.41 5.76
C GLU A 50 4.35 24.42 5.13
N HIS A 51 3.86 24.17 3.92
CA HIS A 51 2.87 25.02 3.24
C HIS A 51 1.49 24.86 3.87
N ASP A 52 0.78 25.98 4.05
CA ASP A 52 -0.60 26.16 4.54
C ASP A 52 -1.71 25.35 3.79
N SER A 53 -1.37 24.32 3.04
CA SER A 53 -2.31 23.37 2.47
C SER A 53 -2.43 22.17 3.42
N ASP A 54 -3.65 21.89 3.90
CA ASP A 54 -3.97 20.81 4.86
C ASP A 54 -3.61 19.39 4.36
N ASP A 55 -3.32 19.22 3.06
CA ASP A 55 -3.04 17.93 2.43
C ASP A 55 -1.59 17.82 1.91
N PRO A 56 -0.87 16.72 2.21
CA PRO A 56 0.50 16.51 1.76
C PRO A 56 0.56 16.25 0.24
N GLU A 57 1.61 16.74 -0.43
CA GLU A 57 1.76 16.62 -1.89
C GLU A 57 2.06 15.17 -2.30
N GLU A 58 1.25 14.58 -3.20
CA GLU A 58 1.54 13.27 -3.77
C GLU A 58 2.72 13.35 -4.73
N ARG A 59 3.78 12.59 -4.43
CA ARG A 59 5.01 12.52 -5.25
C ARG A 59 5.00 11.34 -6.20
N TRP A 60 4.29 10.28 -5.85
CA TRP A 60 4.26 9.05 -6.63
C TRP A 60 3.05 8.19 -6.27
N ARG A 61 2.51 7.47 -7.26
CA ARG A 61 1.50 6.44 -7.06
C ARG A 61 1.83 5.20 -7.89
N TRP A 62 1.71 4.02 -7.28
CA TRP A 62 2.06 2.75 -7.90
C TRP A 62 1.19 2.44 -9.11
N SER A 63 -0.13 2.63 -9.01
CA SER A 63 -1.06 2.40 -10.11
C SER A 63 -0.94 3.39 -11.26
N GLU A 64 -0.27 4.53 -11.07
CA GLU A 64 -0.15 5.54 -12.12
C GLU A 64 0.58 4.97 -13.34
N GLY A 65 -0.06 5.08 -14.51
CA GLY A 65 0.46 4.55 -15.77
C GLY A 65 0.40 3.02 -15.92
N ARG A 66 -0.16 2.28 -14.94
CA ARG A 66 -0.35 0.83 -15.04
C ARG A 66 -1.72 0.49 -15.62
N MET A 67 -1.77 -0.58 -16.40
CA MET A 67 -3.02 -1.16 -16.88
C MET A 67 -3.31 -2.45 -16.11
N PHE A 68 -4.51 -2.54 -15.56
CA PHE A 68 -4.98 -3.72 -14.83
C PHE A 68 -6.07 -4.42 -15.64
N ALA A 69 -5.99 -5.74 -15.72
CA ALA A 69 -7.04 -6.53 -16.35
C ALA A 69 -8.30 -6.46 -15.49
N GLN A 70 -9.46 -6.22 -16.13
CA GLN A 70 -10.75 -6.20 -15.45
C GLN A 70 -11.24 -7.64 -15.20
N VAL A 71 -10.66 -8.29 -14.21
CA VAL A 71 -11.02 -9.62 -13.75
C VAL A 71 -11.47 -9.55 -12.30
N LEU A 72 -12.68 -10.06 -12.04
CA LEU A 72 -13.17 -10.22 -10.68
C LEU A 72 -12.40 -11.36 -10.01
N GLU A 73 -11.71 -11.07 -8.92
CA GLU A 73 -10.96 -12.08 -8.15
C GLU A 73 -11.43 -12.10 -6.70
N ILE A 74 -11.58 -13.29 -6.14
CA ILE A 74 -11.93 -13.49 -4.74
C ILE A 74 -10.76 -14.20 -4.07
N GLU A 75 -10.19 -13.53 -3.08
CA GLU A 75 -9.13 -14.09 -2.25
C GLU A 75 -9.69 -14.36 -0.86
N ARG A 76 -9.47 -15.57 -0.36
CA ARG A 76 -9.95 -15.99 0.96
C ARG A 76 -8.78 -16.12 1.92
N LEU A 77 -8.82 -15.36 3.01
CA LEU A 77 -7.87 -15.40 4.11
C LEU A 77 -8.43 -16.21 5.27
N GLU A 78 -7.90 -17.41 5.48
CA GLU A 78 -8.21 -18.22 6.66
C GLU A 78 -7.71 -17.52 7.95
N PRO A 79 -8.26 -17.89 9.13
CA PRO A 79 -7.75 -17.40 10.41
C PRO A 79 -6.24 -17.61 10.56
N GLY A 80 -5.50 -16.55 10.88
CA GLY A 80 -4.04 -16.54 10.99
C GLY A 80 -3.29 -16.50 9.65
N ALA A 81 -3.98 -16.50 8.51
CA ALA A 81 -3.36 -16.34 7.20
C ALA A 81 -3.12 -14.85 6.88
N SER A 82 -2.15 -14.60 6.00
CA SER A 82 -1.81 -13.26 5.54
C SER A 82 -1.52 -13.25 4.04
N SER A 83 -1.97 -12.20 3.36
CA SER A 83 -1.58 -11.88 1.99
C SER A 83 -0.62 -10.71 1.95
N ARG A 84 0.28 -10.74 0.96
CA ARG A 84 1.30 -9.70 0.76
C ARG A 84 1.18 -9.12 -0.63
N TYR A 85 1.22 -7.79 -0.69
CA TYR A 85 1.20 -7.01 -1.90
C TYR A 85 2.44 -6.13 -1.94
N GLU A 86 2.99 -5.92 -3.14
CA GLU A 86 4.30 -5.30 -3.28
C GLU A 86 4.29 -4.17 -4.29
N GLY A 87 4.98 -3.09 -3.92
CA GLY A 87 5.20 -1.92 -4.76
C GLY A 87 6.67 -1.54 -4.77
N ARG A 88 7.12 -0.92 -5.86
CA ARG A 88 8.47 -0.37 -5.97
C ARG A 88 8.42 1.03 -6.55
N TRP A 89 9.00 1.98 -5.83
CA TRP A 89 9.24 3.35 -6.29
C TRP A 89 10.72 3.50 -6.63
N THR A 90 11.02 3.67 -7.92
CA THR A 90 12.39 3.68 -8.44
C THR A 90 12.95 5.09 -8.52
N SER A 91 14.24 5.23 -8.20
CA SER A 91 14.98 6.50 -8.26
C SER A 91 14.31 7.69 -7.54
N PRO A 92 13.89 7.54 -6.26
CA PRO A 92 13.36 8.65 -5.49
C PRO A 92 14.47 9.62 -5.06
N ASP A 93 14.13 10.90 -4.96
CA ASP A 93 15.01 11.89 -4.34
C ASP A 93 15.19 11.59 -2.83
N PRO A 94 16.33 11.96 -2.22
CA PRO A 94 16.52 11.90 -0.79
C PRO A 94 15.55 12.86 -0.08
N GLY A 95 15.00 12.42 1.06
CA GLY A 95 13.96 13.17 1.74
C GLY A 95 13.15 12.34 2.74
N THR A 96 12.18 12.99 3.38
CA THR A 96 11.23 12.31 4.27
C THR A 96 9.85 12.27 3.65
N TYR A 97 9.28 11.07 3.63
CA TYR A 97 8.07 10.76 2.90
C TYR A 97 7.07 9.99 3.77
N LEU A 98 5.85 9.93 3.27
CA LEU A 98 4.76 9.16 3.84
C LEU A 98 4.22 8.19 2.79
N ALA A 99 4.46 6.90 2.98
CA ALA A 99 3.84 5.88 2.14
C ALA A 99 2.48 5.52 2.71
N LYS A 100 1.44 5.54 1.86
CA LYS A 100 0.12 5.01 2.13
C LYS A 100 -0.10 3.77 1.27
N ALA A 101 -0.47 2.66 1.89
CA ALA A 101 -0.92 1.46 1.19
C ALA A 101 -2.43 1.31 1.38
N THR A 102 -3.13 1.02 0.29
CA THR A 102 -4.59 0.88 0.27
C THR A 102 -4.96 -0.46 -0.35
N LEU A 103 -5.73 -1.26 0.37
CA LEU A 103 -6.34 -2.48 -0.17
C LEU A 103 -7.50 -2.10 -1.10
N ARG A 104 -7.54 -2.68 -2.30
CA ARG A 104 -8.57 -2.37 -3.32
C ARG A 104 -9.72 -3.38 -3.31
N ALA A 105 -9.93 -4.05 -2.17
CA ALA A 105 -11.04 -4.96 -1.98
C ALA A 105 -12.36 -4.18 -1.89
N GLN A 106 -13.36 -4.58 -2.66
CA GLN A 106 -14.67 -3.90 -2.72
C GLN A 106 -15.45 -4.04 -1.40
N ASP A 107 -15.29 -5.17 -0.72
CA ASP A 107 -15.99 -5.47 0.53
C ASP A 107 -15.24 -4.97 1.77
N ARG A 108 -13.99 -4.51 1.63
CA ARG A 108 -13.12 -4.12 2.74
C ARG A 108 -12.32 -2.86 2.43
N ASP A 109 -12.59 -1.84 3.22
CA ASP A 109 -11.78 -0.63 3.29
C ASP A 109 -10.66 -0.86 4.32
N LEU A 110 -9.43 -0.99 3.84
CA LEU A 110 -8.26 -1.18 4.68
C LEU A 110 -7.09 -0.40 4.10
N GLU A 111 -6.59 0.54 4.87
CA GLU A 111 -5.43 1.35 4.53
C GLU A 111 -4.48 1.44 5.72
N THR A 112 -3.20 1.65 5.43
CA THR A 112 -2.20 1.93 6.45
C THR A 112 -1.11 2.82 5.89
N THR A 113 -0.48 3.56 6.79
CA THR A 113 0.41 4.65 6.42
C THR A 113 1.70 4.55 7.24
N ARG A 114 2.85 4.68 6.57
CA ARG A 114 4.17 4.60 7.20
C ARG A 114 5.09 5.71 6.74
N ALA A 115 5.68 6.40 7.70
CA ALA A 115 6.76 7.35 7.44
C ALA A 115 8.06 6.61 7.11
N PHE A 116 8.81 7.13 6.15
CA PHE A 116 10.15 6.64 5.83
C PHE A 116 11.01 7.80 5.33
N SER A 117 12.32 7.60 5.41
CA SER A 117 13.30 8.57 4.91
C SER A 117 14.25 7.87 3.96
N ILE A 118 14.67 8.59 2.93
CA ILE A 118 15.70 8.17 1.98
C ILE A 118 16.92 9.04 2.27
N GLU A 119 18.04 8.38 2.55
CA GLU A 119 19.33 9.02 2.80
C GLU A 119 20.10 9.19 1.47
N GLU A 120 20.98 10.19 1.41
CA GLU A 120 21.87 10.47 0.26
C GLU A 120 22.96 9.40 0.05
#